data_AF-A0A4U6D3M7-F1
#
_entry.id   AF-A0A4U6D3M7-F1
#
_cell.length_a   1.000
_cell.length_b   1.000
_cell.length_c   1.000
_cell.angle_alpha   90.00
_cell.angle_beta   90.00
_cell.angle_gamma   90.00
#
_symmetry.space_group_name_H-M   'P 1'
#
loop_
_entity.id
_entity.type
_entity.pdbx_description
1 polymer ?
#
loop_
_entity_poly.entity_id
_entity_poly.type
_entity_poly.pdbx_seq_one_letter_code
_entity_poly.pdbx_strand_id
1 'polypeptide(L)'
;MIYLNGFNEFHVVFVVRSMLMATLSLYFFLKIYRSDEILEINRSPLFWLSIGLFLFCTGSIFTMGLGTSIMRFNSQLGYLVNMLNPILNIYLYIMFIVSFSCSRQNPGFY
;
A
#
# COMPACT_ATOMS: atom_id res chain seq x y z
N MET A 1 25.69 11.93 16.98
CA MET A 1 25.29 10.51 17.16
C MET A 1 23.80 10.34 17.50
N ILE A 2 22.94 11.36 17.29
CA ILE A 2 21.48 11.29 17.57
C ILE A 2 20.68 10.95 16.30
N TYR A 3 21.21 11.26 15.12
CA TYR A 3 20.54 11.04 13.83
C TYR A 3 20.45 9.57 13.39
N LEU A 4 21.31 8.67 13.90
CA LEU A 4 21.30 7.25 13.52
C LEU A 4 20.16 6.47 14.20
N ASN A 5 19.75 6.85 15.42
CA ASN A 5 18.63 6.19 16.10
C ASN A 5 17.28 6.57 15.49
N GLY A 6 17.08 7.84 15.11
CA GLY A 6 15.84 8.26 14.44
C GLY A 6 15.61 7.52 13.12
N PHE A 7 16.66 7.31 12.32
CA PHE A 7 16.54 6.65 11.02
C PHE A 7 16.05 5.20 11.15
N ASN A 8 16.57 4.44 12.12
CA ASN A 8 16.14 3.06 12.37
C ASN A 8 14.70 3.00 12.90
N GLU A 9 14.29 3.90 13.80
CA GLU A 9 12.91 3.93 14.30
C GLU A 9 11.90 4.23 13.19
N PHE A 10 12.21 5.19 12.30
CA PHE A 10 11.35 5.50 11.15
C PHE A 10 11.15 4.30 10.21
N HIS A 11 12.22 3.56 9.92
CA HIS A 11 12.13 2.36 9.08
C HIS A 11 11.32 1.25 9.73
N VAL A 12 11.55 0.98 11.02
CA VAL A 12 10.82 -0.08 11.74
C VAL A 12 9.33 0.27 11.84
N VAL A 13 8.99 1.51 12.21
CA VAL A 13 7.59 1.97 12.28
C VAL A 13 6.92 1.88 10.91
N PHE A 14 7.60 2.27 9.84
CA PHE A 14 7.06 2.18 8.48
C PHE A 14 6.80 0.73 8.05
N VAL A 15 7.73 -0.18 8.33
CA VAL A 15 7.58 -1.60 7.99
C VAL A 15 6.45 -2.24 8.80
N VAL A 16 6.39 -2.00 10.11
CA VAL A 16 5.31 -2.53 10.98
C VAL A 16 3.96 -2.01 10.53
N ARG A 17 3.85 -0.71 10.24
CA ARG A 17 2.61 -0.11 9.71
C ARG A 17 2.21 -0.73 8.37
N SER A 18 3.18 -0.92 7.47
CA SER A 18 2.92 -1.49 6.14
C SER A 18 2.49 -2.95 6.23
N MET A 19 3.09 -3.74 7.12
CA MET A 19 2.67 -5.12 7.39
C MET A 19 1.27 -5.20 7.99
N LEU A 20 0.96 -4.33 8.96
CA LEU A 20 -0.37 -4.26 9.56
C LEU A 20 -1.42 -3.90 8.51
N MET A 21 -1.17 -2.87 7.69
CA MET A 21 -2.07 -2.46 6.62
C MET A 21 -2.25 -3.56 5.57
N ALA A 22 -1.17 -4.21 5.13
CA ALA A 22 -1.26 -5.32 4.17
C ALA A 22 -2.07 -6.50 4.73
N THR A 23 -1.86 -6.84 6.01
CA THR A 23 -2.60 -7.92 6.69
C THR A 23 -4.09 -7.61 6.81
N LEU A 24 -4.43 -6.38 7.21
CA LEU A 24 -5.83 -5.92 7.28
C LEU A 24 -6.49 -5.91 5.91
N SER A 25 -5.77 -5.49 4.87
CA SER A 25 -6.25 -5.50 3.49
C SER A 25 -6.56 -6.93 3.02
N LEU A 26 -5.65 -7.88 3.29
CA LEU A 26 -5.85 -9.30 2.99
C LEU A 26 -7.03 -9.89 3.76
N TYR A 27 -7.15 -9.57 5.05
CA TYR A 27 -8.28 -9.99 5.86
C TYR A 27 -9.61 -9.48 5.28
N PHE A 28 -9.65 -8.24 4.83
CA PHE A 28 -10.82 -7.66 4.17
C PHE A 28 -11.15 -8.38 2.86
N PHE A 29 -10.16 -8.69 2.02
CA PHE A 29 -10.39 -9.48 0.81
C PHE A 29 -10.89 -10.90 1.10
N LEU A 30 -10.34 -11.56 2.12
CA LEU A 30 -10.82 -12.87 2.56
C LEU A 30 -12.27 -12.82 3.06
N LYS A 31 -12.63 -11.76 3.76
CA LYS A 31 -14.01 -11.54 4.21
C LYS A 31 -14.97 -11.34 3.04
N ILE A 32 -14.59 -10.53 2.05
CA ILE A 32 -15.39 -10.34 0.82
C ILE A 32 -15.52 -11.67 0.08
N TYR A 33 -14.42 -12.39 -0.11
CA TYR A 33 -14.41 -13.66 -0.85
C TYR A 33 -15.28 -14.74 -0.21
N ARG A 34 -15.41 -14.74 1.12
CA ARG A 34 -16.27 -15.67 1.87
C ARG A 34 -17.72 -15.22 1.96
N SER A 35 -18.04 -14.00 1.57
CA SER A 35 -19.42 -13.51 1.60
C SER A 35 -20.09 -13.90 0.29
N ASP A 36 -21.13 -14.73 0.35
CA ASP A 36 -21.98 -15.08 -0.80
C ASP A 36 -22.90 -13.92 -1.23
N GLU A 37 -22.80 -12.75 -0.59
CA GLU A 37 -23.52 -11.57 -1.03
C GLU A 37 -22.98 -11.11 -2.37
N ILE A 38 -23.88 -10.90 -3.33
CA ILE A 38 -23.61 -10.20 -4.60
C ILE A 38 -23.36 -8.73 -4.25
N LEU A 39 -22.21 -8.45 -3.66
CA LEU A 39 -21.74 -7.11 -3.37
C LEU A 39 -21.32 -6.49 -4.69
N GLU A 40 -21.83 -5.30 -4.99
CA GLU A 40 -21.24 -4.41 -5.99
C GLU A 40 -19.90 -3.91 -5.46
N ILE A 41 -18.91 -4.80 -5.37
CA ILE A 41 -17.59 -4.57 -4.77
C ILE A 41 -16.89 -3.39 -5.44
N ASN A 42 -17.11 -3.22 -6.75
CA ASN A 42 -16.61 -2.09 -7.53
C ASN A 42 -17.19 -0.72 -7.11
N ARG A 43 -18.32 -0.67 -6.40
CA ARG A 43 -18.86 0.58 -5.84
C ARG A 43 -18.46 0.80 -4.39
N SER A 44 -17.81 -0.17 -3.75
CA SER A 44 -17.35 -0.03 -2.37
C SER A 44 -16.07 0.81 -2.32
N PRO A 45 -16.09 1.99 -1.67
CA PRO A 45 -14.87 2.80 -1.53
C PRO A 45 -13.78 2.06 -0.74
N LEU A 46 -14.19 1.29 0.27
CA LEU A 46 -13.30 0.46 1.10
C LEU A 46 -12.53 -0.58 0.28
N PHE A 47 -13.11 -1.10 -0.81
CA PHE A 47 -12.43 -2.04 -1.70
C PHE A 47 -11.28 -1.39 -2.46
N TRP A 48 -11.52 -0.27 -3.12
CA TRP A 48 -10.49 0.48 -3.84
C TRP A 48 -9.37 0.96 -2.91
N LEU A 49 -9.74 1.41 -1.72
CA LEU A 49 -8.79 1.85 -0.70
C LEU A 49 -7.92 0.68 -0.21
N SER A 50 -8.51 -0.50 0.02
CA SER A 50 -7.78 -1.70 0.44
C SER A 50 -6.84 -2.22 -0.66
N ILE A 51 -7.25 -2.19 -1.93
CA ILE A 51 -6.39 -2.57 -3.07
C ILE A 51 -5.20 -1.62 -3.18
N GLY A 52 -5.45 -0.31 -3.14
CA GLY A 52 -4.40 0.70 -3.22
C GLY A 52 -3.37 0.53 -2.10
N LEU A 53 -3.83 0.41 -0.85
CA LEU A 53 -2.97 0.20 0.30
C LEU A 53 -2.18 -1.12 0.22
N PHE A 54 -2.83 -2.21 -0.17
CA PHE A 54 -2.16 -3.50 -0.29
C PHE A 54 -1.02 -3.45 -1.31
N LEU A 55 -1.28 -2.91 -2.50
CA LEU A 55 -0.30 -2.82 -3.58
C LEU A 55 0.83 -1.84 -3.23
N PHE A 56 0.51 -0.72 -2.58
CA PHE A 56 1.51 0.22 -2.09
C PHE A 56 2.40 -0.39 -1.00
N CYS A 57 1.82 -1.04 0.02
CA CYS A 57 2.57 -1.61 1.13
C CYS A 57 3.47 -2.76 0.65
N THR A 58 2.95 -3.68 -0.18
CA THR A 58 3.76 -4.77 -0.75
C THR A 58 4.85 -4.25 -1.68
N GLY A 59 4.53 -3.30 -2.56
CA GLY A 59 5.49 -2.66 -3.45
C GLY A 59 6.56 -1.85 -2.70
N SER A 60 6.19 -1.17 -1.60
CA SER A 60 7.14 -0.41 -0.78
C SER A 60 8.10 -1.32 -0.02
N ILE A 61 7.60 -2.43 0.54
CA ILE A 61 8.45 -3.44 1.18
C ILE A 61 9.41 -4.06 0.16
N PHE A 62 8.92 -4.34 -1.05
CA PHE A 62 9.73 -4.87 -2.14
C PHE A 62 10.81 -3.87 -2.56
N THR A 63 10.47 -2.62 -2.84
CA THR A 63 11.43 -1.60 -3.28
C THR A 63 12.43 -1.25 -2.18
N MET A 64 12.02 -1.12 -0.92
CA MET A 64 12.96 -0.89 0.19
C MET A 64 13.85 -2.11 0.46
N GLY A 65 13.31 -3.34 0.46
CA GLY A 65 14.07 -4.55 0.75
C GLY A 65 14.99 -4.98 -0.39
N LEU A 66 14.45 -5.10 -1.61
CA LEU A 66 15.23 -5.49 -2.78
C LEU A 66 16.05 -4.34 -3.34
N GLY A 67 15.54 -3.11 -3.36
CA GLY A 67 16.31 -1.95 -3.84
C GLY A 67 17.60 -1.76 -3.05
N THR A 68 17.53 -1.85 -1.72
CA THR A 68 18.74 -1.76 -0.87
C THR A 68 19.69 -2.93 -1.06
N SER A 69 19.17 -4.14 -1.27
CA SER A 69 19.98 -5.33 -1.54
C SER A 69 20.69 -5.24 -2.90
N ILE A 70 19.96 -4.81 -3.94
CA ILE A 70 20.47 -4.66 -5.31
C ILE A 70 21.47 -3.52 -5.41
N MET A 71 21.27 -2.40 -4.69
CA MET A 71 22.23 -1.29 -4.65
C MET A 71 23.64 -1.71 -4.22
N ARG A 72 23.77 -2.79 -3.42
CA ARG A 72 25.08 -3.34 -3.02
C ARG A 72 25.83 -4.03 -4.17
N PHE A 73 25.12 -4.52 -5.18
CA PHE A 73 25.69 -5.22 -6.33
C PHE A 73 25.74 -4.35 -7.58
N ASN A 74 24.70 -3.55 -7.83
CA ASN A 74 24.58 -2.65 -8.97
C ASN A 74 23.78 -1.41 -8.59
N SER A 75 24.49 -0.29 -8.40
CA SER A 75 23.92 0.99 -7.98
C SER A 75 22.92 1.57 -8.99
N GLN A 76 23.15 1.37 -10.29
CA GLN A 76 22.27 1.87 -11.34
C GLN A 76 20.93 1.12 -11.34
N LEU A 77 20.96 -0.21 -11.21
CA LEU A 77 19.75 -1.03 -11.12
C LEU A 77 18.96 -0.72 -9.84
N GLY A 78 19.66 -0.54 -8.71
CA GLY A 78 19.04 -0.18 -7.44
C GLY A 78 18.34 1.19 -7.48
N TYR A 79 18.90 2.16 -8.19
CA TYR A 79 18.24 3.46 -8.40
C TYR A 79 16.94 3.33 -9.21
N LEU A 80 16.93 2.50 -10.26
CA LEU A 80 15.73 2.20 -11.04
C LEU A 80 14.64 1.53 -10.19
N VAL A 81 15.01 0.60 -9.31
CA VAL A 81 14.07 -0.03 -8.38
C VAL A 81 13.51 1.00 -7.39
N ASN A 82 14.33 1.93 -6.90
CA ASN A 82 13.85 3.01 -6.03
C ASN A 82 12.92 3.99 -6.75
N MET A 83 13.06 4.18 -8.07
CA MET A 83 12.12 4.96 -8.88
C MET A 83 10.72 4.34 -8.97
N LEU A 84 10.54 3.06 -8.64
CA LEU A 84 9.20 2.47 -8.56
C LEU A 84 8.40 3.01 -7.38
N ASN A 85 9.05 3.44 -6.30
CA ASN A 85 8.37 3.94 -5.10
C ASN A 85 7.49 5.19 -5.36
N PRO A 86 7.96 6.26 -6.04
CA PRO A 86 7.09 7.38 -6.41
C PRO A 86 5.95 6.96 -7.36
N ILE A 87 6.17 5.97 -8.25
CA ILE A 87 5.13 5.45 -9.14
C ILE A 87 4.03 4.75 -8.33
N LEU A 88 4.41 3.91 -7.37
CA LEU A 88 3.49 3.26 -6.42
C LEU A 88 2.70 4.30 -5.62
N ASN A 89 3.33 5.41 -5.25
CA ASN A 89 2.68 6.49 -4.52
C ASN A 89 1.64 7.24 -5.38
N ILE A 90 1.96 7.52 -6.64
CA ILE A 90 0.99 8.08 -7.61
C ILE A 90 -0.21 7.14 -7.77
N TYR A 91 0.05 5.85 -7.92
CA TYR A 91 -0.99 4.84 -8.01
C TYR A 91 -1.90 4.82 -6.77
N LEU A 92 -1.32 4.91 -5.56
CA LEU A 92 -2.07 5.00 -4.31
C LEU A 92 -3.01 6.21 -4.30
N TYR A 93 -2.53 7.38 -4.74
CA TYR A 93 -3.36 8.58 -4.83
C TYR A 93 -4.51 8.43 -5.82
N ILE A 94 -4.27 7.80 -6.98
CA ILE A 94 -5.34 7.51 -7.95
C ILE A 94 -6.40 6.63 -7.29
N MET A 95 -6.00 5.58 -6.56
CA MET A 95 -6.93 4.70 -5.87
C MET A 95 -7.73 5.41 -4.77
N PHE A 96 -7.12 6.37 -4.06
CA PHE A 96 -7.86 7.21 -3.12
C PHE A 96 -8.88 8.11 -3.83
N ILE A 97 -8.53 8.72 -4.96
CA ILE A 97 -9.47 9.54 -5.74
C ILE A 97 -10.66 8.69 -6.22
N VAL A 98 -10.41 7.47 -6.70
CA VAL A 98 -11.46 6.51 -7.09
C VAL A 98 -12.33 6.15 -5.89
N SER A 99 -11.73 5.80 -4.75
CA SER A 99 -12.44 5.51 -3.50
C SER A 99 -13.35 6.68 -3.08
N PHE A 100 -12.85 7.91 -3.06
CA PHE A 100 -13.66 9.08 -2.71
C PHE A 100 -14.79 9.34 -3.71
N SER A 101 -14.55 9.08 -5.00
CA SER A 101 -15.57 9.21 -6.04
C SER A 101 -16.69 8.18 -5.87
N CYS A 102 -16.37 6.94 -5.50
CA CYS A 102 -17.35 5.90 -5.18
C CYS A 102 -18.16 6.24 -3.91
N SER A 103 -17.52 6.80 -2.88
CA SER A 103 -18.20 7.21 -1.64
C SER A 103 -19.26 8.29 -1.89
N ARG A 104 -19.06 9.14 -2.90
CA ARG A 104 -20.02 10.22 -3.24
C ARG A 104 -21.31 9.69 -3.87
N GLN A 105 -21.30 8.48 -4.45
CA GLN A 105 -22.47 7.86 -5.08
C GLN A 105 -23.35 7.07 -4.11
N ASN A 106 -22.88 6.79 -2.87
CA ASN A 106 -23.63 6.07 -1.84
C ASN A 106 -23.82 6.93 -0.57
N PRO A 107 -24.72 7.94 -0.57
CA PRO A 107 -24.96 8.80 0.59
C PRO A 107 -25.69 8.10 1.78
N GLY A 108 -25.80 6.77 1.80
CA GLY A 108 -26.66 6.01 2.71
C GLY A 108 -25.99 5.17 3.81
N PHE A 109 -24.66 5.18 3.94
CA PHE A 109 -23.96 4.45 5.01
C PHE A 109 -23.14 5.41 5.86
N TYR A 110 -23.80 6.04 6.83
CA TYR A 110 -23.22 6.54 8.07
C TYR A 110 -23.77 5.70 9.23
#